data_AF-X1LJG4-F1
#
_entry.id   AF-X1LJG4-F1
#
_cell.length_a   1.000
_cell.length_b   1.000
_cell.length_c   1.000
_cell.angle_alpha   90.00
_cell.angle_beta   90.00
_cell.angle_gamma   90.00
#
_symmetry.space_group_name_H-M   'P 1'
#
loop_
_entity.id
_entity.type
_entity.pdbx_description
1 polymer ?
#
loop_
_entity_poly.entity_id
_entity_poly.type
_entity_poly.pdbx_seq_one_letter_code
_entity_poly.pdbx_strand_id
1 'polypeptide(L)'
;GEIRDASFMKGKGAIETEELIRQELNEPKAQVAAIGLAGENRVYFASIEQGRSSASRGGIGAVMGDKGLKAIAVRGTGDVNIALPDEFLELCNEVLEYIKVREEKPIPGVMPILAGLGSPQEMKIHDEKWHTESFMWGNSRHRRRDFWTEEVEKEWTETMKNAQTRLISCYNCPLKCAATISMPGVQTYMMKCFSKLTYTMAAMSNLDFGLKIAQRATEYGVDAFSAPQVMAFALELYENDILTENDMPGLPSSNEERFYWLLDRIVRREG
;
A
#
# COMPACT_ATOMS: atom_id res chain seq x y z
N GLY A 1 -15.19 -3.41 26.17
CA GLY A 1 -15.26 -2.65 24.91
C GLY A 1 -16.57 -1.93 24.86
N GLU A 2 -16.65 -0.86 24.06
CA GLU A 2 -17.86 -0.07 23.83
C GLU A 2 -17.99 0.24 22.34
N ILE A 3 -19.18 0.66 21.91
CA ILE A 3 -19.42 1.13 20.54
C ILE A 3 -19.57 2.66 20.62
N ARG A 4 -18.82 3.39 19.79
CA ARG A 4 -18.88 4.85 19.69
C ARG A 4 -19.43 5.28 18.32
N ASP A 5 -20.09 6.43 18.30
CA ASP A 5 -20.47 7.08 17.06
C ASP A 5 -19.22 7.54 16.31
N ALA A 6 -19.22 7.35 14.99
CA ALA A 6 -18.12 7.76 14.11
C ALA A 6 -18.62 8.69 12.99
N SER A 7 -19.80 9.30 13.13
CA SER A 7 -20.44 10.09 12.08
C SER A 7 -19.58 11.28 11.63
N PHE A 8 -18.84 11.88 12.56
CA PHE A 8 -17.92 13.00 12.30
C PHE A 8 -16.64 12.61 11.54
N MET A 9 -16.36 11.31 11.37
CA MET A 9 -15.25 10.78 10.58
C MET A 9 -15.67 10.27 9.20
N LYS A 10 -16.94 10.47 8.81
CA LYS A 10 -17.45 10.04 7.51
C LYS A 10 -16.63 10.63 6.36
N GLY A 11 -16.19 9.77 5.45
CA GLY A 11 -15.40 10.13 4.27
C GLY A 11 -13.95 10.53 4.54
N LYS A 12 -13.49 10.48 5.80
CA LYS A 12 -12.09 10.71 6.15
C LYS A 12 -11.21 9.55 5.70
N GLY A 13 -9.95 9.85 5.40
CA GLY A 13 -8.97 8.85 5.00
C GLY A 13 -8.70 7.84 6.13
N ALA A 14 -8.24 6.64 5.80
CA ALA A 14 -8.03 5.58 6.78
C ALA A 14 -6.97 5.97 7.82
N ILE A 15 -5.83 6.54 7.41
CA ILE A 15 -4.75 6.94 8.33
C ILE A 15 -5.14 8.22 9.08
N GLU A 16 -5.81 9.16 8.41
CA GLU A 16 -6.42 10.33 9.07
C GLU A 16 -7.37 9.90 10.20
N THR A 17 -8.20 8.88 9.96
CA THR A 17 -9.14 8.31 10.94
C THR A 17 -8.40 7.74 12.15
N GLU A 18 -7.26 7.08 11.97
CA GLU A 18 -6.47 6.56 13.10
C GLU A 18 -6.02 7.67 14.04
N GLU A 19 -5.52 8.78 13.50
CA GLU A 19 -5.05 9.91 14.31
C GLU A 19 -6.20 10.61 15.03
N LEU A 20 -7.33 10.81 14.34
CA LEU A 20 -8.53 11.40 14.95
C LEU A 20 -9.03 10.58 16.14
N ILE A 21 -9.04 9.24 16.03
CA ILE A 21 -9.45 8.35 17.12
C ILE A 21 -8.47 8.43 18.30
N ARG A 22 -7.15 8.43 18.04
CA ARG A 22 -6.15 8.55 19.13
C ARG A 22 -6.31 9.88 19.89
N GLN A 23 -6.61 10.96 19.17
CA GLN A 23 -6.84 12.29 19.75
C GLN A 23 -8.14 12.36 20.55
N GLU A 24 -9.25 11.92 19.97
CA GLU A 24 -10.57 11.91 20.63
C GLU A 24 -10.55 11.13 21.95
N LEU A 25 -9.90 9.96 21.96
CA LEU A 25 -9.82 9.10 23.13
C LEU A 25 -8.70 9.48 24.11
N ASN A 26 -7.84 10.43 23.75
CA ASN A 26 -6.59 10.72 24.46
C ASN A 26 -5.75 9.45 24.70
N GLU A 27 -5.69 8.58 23.70
CA GLU A 27 -5.04 7.26 23.74
C GLU A 27 -3.93 7.16 22.69
N PRO A 28 -2.78 7.84 22.89
CA PRO A 28 -1.73 7.94 21.88
C PRO A 28 -1.06 6.60 21.54
N LYS A 29 -1.25 5.56 22.37
CA LYS A 29 -0.71 4.21 22.17
C LYS A 29 -1.74 3.22 21.63
N ALA A 30 -2.97 3.65 21.36
CA ALA A 30 -3.97 2.79 20.75
C ALA A 30 -3.56 2.41 19.32
N GLN A 31 -3.73 1.13 18.98
CA GLN A 31 -3.65 0.66 17.60
C GLN A 31 -5.05 0.75 16.98
N VAL A 32 -5.14 1.30 15.78
CA VAL A 32 -6.42 1.56 15.12
C VAL A 32 -6.37 0.96 13.73
N ALA A 33 -7.31 0.07 13.42
CA ALA A 33 -7.53 -0.43 12.07
C ALA A 33 -8.78 0.24 11.50
N ALA A 34 -8.68 0.91 10.36
CA ALA A 34 -9.74 1.74 9.80
C ALA A 34 -9.97 1.48 8.31
N ILE A 35 -11.19 1.75 7.84
CA ILE A 35 -11.50 1.84 6.41
C ILE A 35 -11.47 3.30 5.95
N GLY A 36 -11.03 3.52 4.72
CA GLY A 36 -11.22 4.79 4.03
C GLY A 36 -12.58 4.89 3.34
N LEU A 37 -12.74 5.91 2.50
CA LEU A 37 -13.96 6.16 1.73
C LEU A 37 -14.36 4.98 0.84
N ALA A 38 -13.40 4.23 0.29
CA ALA A 38 -13.71 3.07 -0.55
C ALA A 38 -14.43 1.96 0.24
N GLY A 39 -14.07 1.76 1.51
CA GLY A 39 -14.75 0.82 2.39
C GLY A 39 -16.17 1.29 2.71
N GLU A 40 -16.34 2.57 3.07
CA GLU A 40 -17.66 3.17 3.33
C GLU A 40 -18.62 2.99 2.15
N ASN A 41 -18.12 3.18 0.93
CA ASN A 41 -18.86 3.00 -0.32
C ASN A 41 -18.83 1.56 -0.84
N ARG A 42 -18.32 0.60 -0.06
CA ARG A 42 -18.36 -0.83 -0.36
C ARG A 42 -17.70 -1.20 -1.69
N VAL A 43 -16.64 -0.50 -2.09
CA VAL A 43 -15.84 -0.86 -3.28
C VAL A 43 -15.30 -2.28 -3.11
N TYR A 44 -15.46 -3.14 -4.11
CA TYR A 44 -15.22 -4.59 -3.95
C TYR A 44 -13.75 -4.97 -3.69
N PHE A 45 -12.85 -4.01 -3.86
CA PHE A 45 -11.44 -4.14 -3.55
C PHE A 45 -11.01 -3.12 -2.48
N ALA A 46 -11.94 -2.71 -1.60
CA ALA A 46 -11.63 -1.88 -0.44
C ALA A 46 -10.83 -2.66 0.62
N SER A 47 -9.84 -2.00 1.18
CA SER A 47 -8.94 -2.50 2.22
C SER A 47 -9.25 -1.96 3.61
N ILE A 48 -8.56 -2.49 4.61
CA ILE A 48 -8.51 -1.97 5.98
C ILE A 48 -7.05 -1.63 6.29
N GLU A 49 -6.79 -0.39 6.69
CA GLU A 49 -5.44 0.12 6.95
C GLU A 49 -5.15 0.20 8.45
N GLN A 50 -3.88 0.00 8.81
CA GLN A 50 -3.34 0.12 10.18
C GLN A 50 -1.88 0.58 10.10
N GLY A 51 -1.65 1.89 10.10
CA GLY A 51 -0.34 2.53 9.93
C GLY A 51 0.35 2.08 8.65
N ARG A 52 1.33 1.17 8.78
CA ARG A 52 2.11 0.60 7.66
C ARG A 52 1.69 -0.81 7.24
N SER A 53 0.55 -1.26 7.74
CA SER A 53 -0.02 -2.58 7.49
C SER A 53 -1.38 -2.41 6.83
N SER A 54 -1.72 -3.33 5.94
CA SER A 54 -2.99 -3.33 5.23
C SER A 54 -3.55 -4.75 5.17
N ALA A 55 -4.83 -4.89 5.44
CA ALA A 55 -5.61 -6.06 5.07
C ALA A 55 -6.28 -5.72 3.73
N SER A 56 -5.58 -6.02 2.62
CA SER A 56 -5.80 -5.31 1.37
C SER A 56 -6.83 -5.92 0.42
N ARG A 57 -6.88 -7.26 0.32
CA ARG A 57 -7.53 -7.94 -0.82
C ARG A 57 -8.83 -8.63 -0.43
N GLY A 58 -9.66 -8.91 -1.44
CA GLY A 58 -10.89 -9.68 -1.30
C GLY A 58 -12.10 -8.90 -0.78
N GLY A 59 -12.00 -7.57 -0.68
CA GLY A 59 -13.14 -6.71 -0.35
C GLY A 59 -13.55 -6.72 1.12
N ILE A 60 -12.64 -7.09 2.02
CA ILE A 60 -12.94 -7.09 3.47
C ILE A 60 -13.24 -5.69 4.01
N GLY A 61 -12.65 -4.63 3.43
CA GLY A 61 -13.00 -3.25 3.76
C GLY A 61 -14.43 -2.89 3.35
N ALA A 62 -14.95 -3.50 2.27
CA ALA A 62 -16.32 -3.31 1.84
C ALA A 62 -17.32 -3.94 2.81
N VAL A 63 -17.00 -5.13 3.35
CA VAL A 63 -17.81 -5.80 4.37
C VAL A 63 -17.81 -5.01 5.68
N MET A 64 -16.66 -4.46 6.07
CA MET A 64 -16.54 -3.60 7.25
C MET A 64 -17.39 -2.33 7.10
N GLY A 65 -17.36 -1.68 5.92
CA GLY A 65 -18.20 -0.52 5.62
C GLY A 65 -19.69 -0.84 5.47
N ASP A 66 -20.05 -2.00 4.91
CA ASP A 66 -21.45 -2.47 4.83
C ASP A 66 -22.10 -2.58 6.21
N LYS A 67 -21.31 -3.00 7.21
CA LYS A 67 -21.72 -3.08 8.61
C LYS A 67 -21.73 -1.73 9.34
N GLY A 68 -21.39 -0.63 8.66
CA GLY A 68 -21.30 0.70 9.26
C GLY A 68 -20.15 0.84 10.28
N LEU A 69 -19.12 -0.01 10.20
CA LEU A 69 -17.99 0.01 11.13
C LEU A 69 -16.82 0.78 10.53
N LYS A 70 -16.56 2.01 11.00
CA LYS A 70 -15.50 2.88 10.47
C LYS A 70 -14.09 2.42 10.87
N ALA A 71 -13.93 1.99 12.13
CA ALA A 71 -12.64 1.58 12.66
C ALA A 71 -12.80 0.68 13.90
N ILE A 72 -11.72 -0.01 14.26
CA ILE A 72 -11.56 -0.71 15.53
C ILE A 72 -10.31 -0.17 16.21
N ALA A 73 -10.46 0.38 17.39
CA ALA A 73 -9.36 0.88 18.22
C ALA A 73 -9.14 -0.02 19.43
N VAL A 74 -7.88 -0.40 19.68
CA VAL A 74 -7.51 -1.29 20.77
C VAL A 74 -6.32 -0.74 21.54
N ARG A 75 -6.46 -0.66 22.87
CA ARG A 75 -5.39 -0.43 23.82
C ARG A 75 -5.33 -1.60 24.81
N GLY A 76 -4.22 -2.32 24.80
CA GLY A 76 -3.96 -3.44 25.72
C GLY A 76 -2.76 -3.14 26.61
N THR A 77 -2.91 -3.44 27.91
CA THR A 77 -1.83 -3.38 28.92
C THR A 77 -1.83 -4.58 29.85
N GLY A 78 -2.66 -5.60 29.56
CA GLY A 78 -2.66 -6.85 30.31
C GLY A 78 -1.54 -7.78 29.83
N ASP A 79 -1.20 -8.74 30.68
CA ASP A 79 -0.18 -9.75 30.37
C ASP A 79 -0.70 -10.80 29.38
N VAL A 80 0.24 -11.38 28.63
CA VAL A 80 0.01 -12.57 27.80
C VAL A 80 0.82 -13.71 28.42
N ASN A 81 0.13 -14.68 29.00
CA ASN A 81 0.78 -15.80 29.68
C ASN A 81 1.27 -16.85 28.69
N ILE A 82 2.52 -17.29 28.87
CA ILE A 82 3.16 -18.33 28.06
C ILE A 82 3.23 -19.61 28.90
N ALA A 83 2.78 -20.73 28.32
CA ALA A 83 2.69 -22.00 29.05
C ALA A 83 4.05 -22.54 29.51
N LEU A 84 5.08 -22.41 28.67
CA LEU A 84 6.46 -22.83 28.93
C LEU A 84 7.41 -21.66 28.62
N PRO A 85 7.62 -20.72 29.56
CA PRO A 85 8.34 -19.47 29.29
C PRO A 85 9.78 -19.66 28.82
N ASP A 86 10.53 -20.57 29.45
CA ASP A 86 11.95 -20.78 29.16
C ASP A 86 12.15 -21.40 27.76
N GLU A 87 11.41 -22.48 27.45
CA GLU A 87 11.43 -23.09 26.11
C GLU A 87 11.00 -22.11 25.02
N PHE A 88 9.97 -21.30 25.27
CA PHE A 88 9.53 -20.30 24.30
C PHE A 88 10.60 -19.25 24.02
N LEU A 89 11.29 -18.77 25.06
CA LEU A 89 12.37 -17.79 24.92
C LEU A 89 13.60 -18.39 24.22
N GLU A 90 13.93 -19.65 24.48
CA GLU A 90 15.00 -20.37 23.80
C GLU A 90 14.74 -20.44 22.28
N LEU A 91 13.52 -20.85 21.90
CA LEU A 91 13.11 -20.89 20.49
C LEU A 91 13.13 -19.50 19.83
N CYS A 92 12.70 -18.45 20.54
CA CYS A 92 12.79 -17.08 20.05
C CYS A 92 14.24 -16.66 19.79
N ASN A 93 15.16 -17.00 20.70
CA ASN A 93 16.57 -16.69 20.56
C ASN A 93 17.23 -17.45 19.41
N GLU A 94 16.87 -18.72 19.20
CA GLU A 94 17.31 -19.50 18.05
C GLU A 94 16.86 -18.84 16.73
N VAL A 95 15.62 -18.39 16.65
CA VAL A 95 15.11 -17.63 15.48
C VAL A 95 15.90 -16.34 15.26
N LEU A 96 16.16 -15.57 16.33
CA LEU A 96 16.95 -14.32 16.23
C LEU A 96 18.38 -14.59 15.78
N GLU A 97 18.99 -15.68 16.21
CA GLU A 97 20.33 -16.06 15.76
C GLU A 97 20.33 -16.49 14.30
N TYR A 98 19.34 -17.30 13.89
CA TYR A 98 19.17 -17.66 12.48
C TYR A 98 18.99 -16.42 11.59
N ILE A 99 18.22 -15.42 12.04
CA ILE A 99 18.05 -14.16 11.30
C ILE A 99 19.40 -13.48 11.02
N LYS A 100 20.30 -13.39 12.02
CA LYS A 100 21.63 -12.80 11.83
C LYS A 100 22.45 -13.58 10.80
N VAL A 101 22.55 -14.90 11.00
CA VAL A 101 23.31 -15.80 10.11
C VAL A 101 22.78 -15.75 8.68
N ARG A 102 21.46 -15.68 8.51
CA ARG A 102 20.81 -15.70 7.20
C ARG A 102 20.94 -14.38 6.45
N GLU A 103 20.92 -13.24 7.14
CA GLU A 103 21.15 -11.92 6.52
C GLU A 103 22.61 -11.75 6.06
N GLU A 104 23.57 -12.40 6.71
CA GLU A 104 24.98 -12.46 6.24
C GLU A 104 25.18 -13.37 5.02
N LYS A 105 24.20 -14.25 4.73
CA LYS A 105 24.27 -15.28 3.68
C LYS A 105 23.07 -15.19 2.73
N PRO A 106 22.94 -14.12 1.92
CA PRO A 106 21.91 -14.03 0.88
C PRO A 106 22.03 -15.21 -0.10
N ILE A 107 20.91 -15.65 -0.69
CA ILE A 107 20.94 -16.77 -1.64
C ILE A 107 21.74 -16.37 -2.89
N PRO A 108 22.81 -17.10 -3.25
CA PRO A 108 23.60 -16.80 -4.44
C PRO A 108 22.76 -16.91 -5.72
N GLY A 109 22.90 -15.93 -6.62
CA GLY A 109 22.23 -15.92 -7.93
C GLY A 109 20.74 -15.53 -7.91
N VAL A 110 20.19 -15.12 -6.76
CA VAL A 110 18.81 -14.63 -6.62
C VAL A 110 18.80 -13.10 -6.59
N MET A 111 17.74 -12.47 -7.11
CA MET A 111 17.62 -11.00 -7.13
C MET A 111 17.64 -10.42 -5.70
N PRO A 112 18.25 -9.24 -5.45
CA PRO A 112 18.46 -8.72 -4.10
C PRO A 112 17.18 -8.55 -3.27
N ILE A 113 16.06 -8.18 -3.92
CA ILE A 113 14.75 -8.05 -3.28
C ILE A 113 14.21 -9.37 -2.69
N LEU A 114 14.69 -10.52 -3.17
CA LEU A 114 14.25 -11.87 -2.78
C LEU A 114 15.37 -12.74 -2.18
N ALA A 115 16.62 -12.25 -2.13
CA ALA A 115 17.77 -13.02 -1.68
C ALA A 115 17.90 -13.11 -0.14
N GLY A 116 17.30 -12.16 0.59
CA GLY A 116 17.31 -12.08 2.06
C GLY A 116 16.02 -12.57 2.72
N LEU A 117 15.83 -12.22 3.99
CA LEU A 117 14.58 -12.46 4.73
C LEU A 117 13.59 -11.29 4.58
N GLY A 118 12.34 -11.56 4.96
CA GLY A 118 11.27 -10.56 5.04
C GLY A 118 10.38 -10.50 3.80
N SER A 119 9.48 -9.53 3.77
CA SER A 119 8.75 -9.18 2.54
C SER A 119 9.74 -8.71 1.46
N PRO A 120 9.37 -8.74 0.16
CA PRO A 120 10.20 -8.19 -0.91
C PRO A 120 10.78 -6.83 -0.53
N GLN A 121 12.12 -6.73 -0.53
CA GLN A 121 12.86 -5.61 0.05
C GLN A 121 12.91 -4.37 -0.88
N GLU A 122 11.82 -4.09 -1.61
CA GLU A 122 11.70 -3.01 -2.61
C GLU A 122 11.83 -1.59 -2.02
N MET A 123 11.60 -1.45 -0.71
CA MET A 123 11.84 -0.17 -0.02
C MET A 123 13.33 0.06 0.23
N LYS A 124 14.16 -0.98 0.24
CA LYS A 124 15.60 -0.91 0.51
C LYS A 124 16.43 -1.00 -0.76
N ILE A 125 15.97 -1.77 -1.75
CA ILE A 125 16.64 -2.01 -3.02
C ILE A 125 16.04 -1.09 -4.09
N HIS A 126 16.89 -0.46 -4.89
CA HIS A 126 16.46 0.46 -5.96
C HIS A 126 16.50 -0.16 -7.35
N ASP A 127 17.25 -1.25 -7.53
CA ASP A 127 17.22 -2.06 -8.77
C ASP A 127 15.85 -2.74 -8.92
N GLU A 128 15.08 -2.27 -9.89
CA GLU A 128 13.77 -2.80 -10.25
C GLU A 128 13.77 -3.44 -11.65
N LYS A 129 14.94 -3.79 -12.19
CA LYS A 129 15.06 -4.40 -13.52
C LYS A 129 14.18 -5.63 -13.66
N TRP A 130 14.25 -6.53 -12.68
CA TRP A 130 13.49 -7.78 -12.73
C TRP A 130 11.98 -7.53 -12.83
N HIS A 131 11.43 -6.67 -11.99
CA HIS A 131 10.01 -6.32 -12.04
C HIS A 131 9.65 -5.64 -13.37
N THR A 132 10.35 -4.56 -13.70
CA THR A 132 9.99 -3.70 -14.83
C THR A 132 10.14 -4.37 -16.19
N GLU A 133 11.08 -5.31 -16.35
CA GLU A 133 11.31 -6.00 -17.62
C GLU A 133 10.62 -7.37 -17.71
N SER A 134 10.31 -8.00 -16.57
CA SER A 134 9.65 -9.32 -16.55
C SER A 134 8.13 -9.24 -16.40
N PHE A 135 7.60 -8.24 -15.69
CA PHE A 135 6.16 -8.10 -15.49
C PHE A 135 5.53 -7.30 -16.66
N MET A 136 4.20 -7.39 -16.76
CA MET A 136 3.45 -6.76 -17.83
C MET A 136 2.91 -5.40 -17.35
N TRP A 137 3.10 -4.36 -18.17
CA TRP A 137 2.61 -3.01 -17.94
C TRP A 137 1.22 -2.78 -18.56
N GLY A 138 0.58 -1.66 -18.21
CA GLY A 138 -0.81 -1.37 -18.60
C GLY A 138 -1.78 -2.28 -17.87
N ASN A 139 -2.84 -2.71 -18.53
CA ASN A 139 -3.74 -3.76 -18.04
C ASN A 139 -3.10 -5.17 -18.15
N SER A 140 -1.90 -5.35 -17.58
CA SER A 140 -1.05 -6.52 -17.76
C SER A 140 -0.86 -6.93 -19.24
N ARG A 141 -0.61 -5.93 -20.10
CA ARG A 141 -0.67 -6.07 -21.57
C ARG A 141 0.68 -6.05 -22.25
N HIS A 142 1.63 -5.23 -21.77
CA HIS A 142 2.88 -4.97 -22.50
C HIS A 142 4.11 -5.36 -21.69
N ARG A 143 4.98 -6.22 -22.25
CA ARG A 143 6.32 -6.46 -21.68
C ARG A 143 7.31 -5.45 -22.24
N ARG A 144 8.04 -4.75 -21.37
CA ARG A 144 9.03 -3.74 -21.76
C ARG A 144 10.44 -4.21 -21.39
N ARG A 145 11.06 -5.03 -22.24
CA ARG A 145 12.33 -5.74 -21.93
C ARG A 145 13.57 -4.83 -21.83
N ASP A 146 13.50 -3.63 -22.39
CA ASP A 146 14.62 -2.67 -22.42
C ASP A 146 14.28 -1.39 -21.63
N PHE A 147 13.38 -1.50 -20.65
CA PHE A 147 12.93 -0.34 -19.88
C PHE A 147 13.98 0.14 -18.87
N TRP A 148 14.72 -0.77 -18.25
CA TRP A 148 15.60 -0.44 -17.12
C TRP A 148 16.98 0.03 -17.60
N THR A 149 17.03 1.23 -18.17
CA THR A 149 18.27 1.89 -18.59
C THR A 149 18.98 2.55 -17.41
N GLU A 150 20.25 2.96 -17.59
CA GLU A 150 21.02 3.67 -16.56
C GLU A 150 20.34 5.01 -16.17
N GLU A 151 19.71 5.70 -17.12
CA GLU A 151 18.97 6.93 -16.85
C GLU A 151 17.75 6.68 -15.95
N VAL A 152 16.98 5.62 -16.24
CA VAL A 152 15.80 5.24 -15.45
C VAL A 152 16.21 4.80 -14.05
N GLU A 153 17.26 3.97 -13.92
CA GLU A 153 17.77 3.54 -12.63
C GLU A 153 18.20 4.74 -11.77
N LYS A 154 18.91 5.71 -12.38
CA LYS A 154 19.35 6.92 -11.69
C LYS A 154 18.16 7.78 -11.25
N GLU A 155 17.22 8.05 -12.14
CA GLU A 155 16.02 8.83 -11.84
C GLU A 155 15.22 8.19 -10.69
N TRP A 156 14.89 6.91 -10.80
CA TRP A 156 14.07 6.22 -9.81
C TRP A 156 14.79 6.05 -8.47
N THR A 157 16.11 5.87 -8.49
CA THR A 157 16.93 5.87 -7.26
C THR A 157 16.86 7.23 -6.56
N GLU A 158 16.96 8.34 -7.30
CA GLU A 158 16.87 9.68 -6.74
C GLU A 158 15.47 9.98 -6.19
N THR A 159 14.42 9.65 -6.94
CA THR A 159 13.03 9.74 -6.48
C THR A 159 12.85 8.98 -5.17
N MET A 160 13.29 7.72 -5.11
CA MET A 160 13.11 6.89 -3.92
C MET A 160 13.88 7.44 -2.71
N LYS A 161 15.12 7.89 -2.90
CA LYS A 161 15.94 8.48 -1.81
C LYS A 161 15.34 9.76 -1.24
N ASN A 162 14.75 10.59 -2.10
CA ASN A 162 14.09 11.83 -1.67
C ASN A 162 12.75 11.54 -0.98
N ALA A 163 12.03 10.51 -1.43
CA ALA A 163 10.73 10.13 -0.89
C ALA A 163 10.82 9.37 0.45
N GLN A 164 11.81 8.49 0.58
CA GLN A 164 11.97 7.59 1.70
C GLN A 164 12.48 8.32 2.94
N THR A 165 11.62 8.49 3.94
CA THR A 165 12.03 9.12 5.19
C THR A 165 12.72 8.13 6.14
N ARG A 166 12.20 6.90 6.26
CA ARG A 166 12.76 5.87 7.15
C ARG A 166 12.28 4.46 6.80
N LEU A 167 13.17 3.47 6.86
CA LEU A 167 12.81 2.05 6.92
C LEU A 167 12.31 1.66 8.32
N ILE A 168 11.14 1.02 8.40
CA ILE A 168 10.44 0.74 9.66
C ILE A 168 10.01 -0.74 9.76
N SER A 169 10.12 -1.33 10.96
CA SER A 169 9.79 -2.75 11.23
C SER A 169 8.47 -2.98 11.94
N CYS A 170 7.75 -4.07 11.58
CA CYS A 170 6.59 -4.61 12.30
C CYS A 170 6.90 -4.86 13.79
N TYR A 171 5.87 -5.13 14.59
CA TYR A 171 6.04 -5.46 16.01
C TYR A 171 7.03 -6.63 16.19
N ASN A 172 8.01 -6.44 17.08
CA ASN A 172 9.02 -7.44 17.46
C ASN A 172 9.83 -8.05 16.28
N CYS A 173 10.05 -7.29 15.20
CA CYS A 173 10.76 -7.77 14.01
C CYS A 173 11.97 -6.87 13.67
N PRO A 174 13.16 -7.42 13.33
CA PRO A 174 14.32 -6.59 12.98
C PRO A 174 14.41 -6.18 11.50
N LEU A 175 13.58 -6.74 10.60
CA LEU A 175 13.83 -6.72 9.15
C LEU A 175 13.47 -5.42 8.40
N LYS A 176 12.70 -4.51 9.01
CA LYS A 176 12.36 -3.17 8.48
C LYS A 176 11.96 -3.09 6.99
N CYS A 177 11.10 -4.00 6.53
CA CYS A 177 10.70 -4.11 5.11
C CYS A 177 9.85 -2.94 4.56
N ALA A 178 9.24 -2.13 5.44
CA ALA A 178 8.37 -1.02 5.04
C ALA A 178 9.10 0.32 5.16
N ALA A 179 8.59 1.37 4.54
CA ALA A 179 9.09 2.73 4.78
C ALA A 179 7.97 3.75 4.96
N THR A 180 8.27 4.82 5.68
CA THR A 180 7.51 6.08 5.60
C THR A 180 7.92 6.84 4.33
N ILE A 181 6.93 7.29 3.57
CA ILE A 181 7.08 7.97 2.29
C ILE A 181 6.50 9.38 2.38
N SER A 182 7.30 10.38 1.98
CA SER A 182 6.92 11.78 1.95
C SER A 182 7.24 12.35 0.57
N MET A 183 6.21 12.79 -0.14
CA MET A 183 6.35 13.41 -1.48
C MET A 183 5.82 14.84 -1.42
N PRO A 184 6.38 15.79 -2.20
CA PRO A 184 5.90 17.17 -2.21
C PRO A 184 4.39 17.25 -2.52
N GLY A 185 3.64 17.98 -1.68
CA GLY A 185 2.21 18.23 -1.89
C GLY A 185 1.27 17.10 -1.47
N VAL A 186 1.77 15.99 -0.90
CA VAL A 186 0.94 14.90 -0.37
C VAL A 186 1.33 14.58 1.08
N GLN A 187 0.39 14.06 1.85
CA GLN A 187 0.63 13.68 3.25
C GLN A 187 1.57 12.48 3.34
N THR A 188 2.30 12.37 4.45
CA THR A 188 3.16 11.20 4.68
C THR A 188 2.29 9.96 4.85
N TYR A 189 2.68 8.87 4.19
CA TYR A 189 2.05 7.57 4.34
C TYR A 189 3.12 6.48 4.45
N MET A 190 2.72 5.21 4.51
CA MET A 190 3.66 4.11 4.60
C MET A 190 3.44 3.08 3.49
N MET A 191 4.53 2.50 3.00
CA MET A 191 4.54 1.58 1.87
C MET A 191 5.48 0.40 2.13
N LYS A 192 5.16 -0.74 1.53
CA LYS A 192 6.04 -1.91 1.43
C LYS A 192 5.71 -2.70 0.17
N CYS A 193 6.69 -3.48 -0.31
CA CYS A 193 6.48 -4.44 -1.40
C CYS A 193 5.95 -3.77 -2.69
N PHE A 194 5.24 -4.53 -3.51
CA PHE A 194 5.03 -4.27 -4.93
C PHE A 194 4.02 -3.15 -5.21
N SER A 195 3.31 -2.65 -4.19
CA SER A 195 2.48 -1.44 -4.37
C SER A 195 3.31 -0.24 -4.83
N LYS A 196 4.63 -0.25 -4.60
CA LYS A 196 5.61 0.68 -5.18
C LYS A 196 5.50 0.81 -6.70
N LEU A 197 5.23 -0.29 -7.40
CA LEU A 197 5.29 -0.35 -8.87
C LEU A 197 3.93 -0.52 -9.54
N THR A 198 2.95 -1.10 -8.85
CA THR A 198 1.64 -1.42 -9.47
C THR A 198 0.97 -0.24 -10.17
N TYR A 199 0.87 0.94 -9.52
CA TYR A 199 0.29 2.13 -10.14
C TYR A 199 1.15 2.69 -11.27
N THR A 200 2.48 2.76 -11.08
CA THR A 200 3.43 3.17 -12.12
C THR A 200 3.28 2.33 -13.37
N MET A 201 3.24 1.01 -13.21
CA MET A 201 3.21 0.06 -14.31
C MET A 201 1.86 0.04 -15.00
N ALA A 202 0.75 0.08 -14.25
CA ALA A 202 -0.59 0.15 -14.82
C ALA A 202 -0.81 1.42 -15.65
N ALA A 203 -0.26 2.56 -15.19
CA ALA A 203 -0.38 3.83 -15.87
C ALA A 203 0.71 4.08 -16.93
N MET A 204 1.59 3.12 -17.24
CA MET A 204 2.70 3.35 -18.18
C MET A 204 3.55 4.59 -17.84
N SER A 205 3.71 4.89 -16.54
CA SER A 205 4.31 6.14 -16.02
C SER A 205 5.64 5.87 -15.29
N ASN A 206 6.07 6.75 -14.38
CA ASN A 206 7.31 6.70 -13.60
C ASN A 206 7.05 6.50 -12.09
N LEU A 207 8.12 6.40 -11.31
CA LEU A 207 8.04 6.15 -9.86
C LEU A 207 7.45 7.34 -9.09
N ASP A 208 7.71 8.59 -9.51
CA ASP A 208 7.16 9.78 -8.84
C ASP A 208 5.63 9.79 -8.87
N PHE A 209 5.03 9.52 -10.03
CA PHE A 209 3.59 9.34 -10.17
C PHE A 209 3.07 8.23 -9.26
N GLY A 210 3.70 7.04 -9.31
CA GLY A 210 3.29 5.87 -8.54
C GLY A 210 3.27 6.13 -7.03
N LEU A 211 4.31 6.78 -6.50
CA LEU A 211 4.39 7.12 -5.09
C LEU A 211 3.36 8.18 -4.66
N LYS A 212 3.00 9.12 -5.54
CA LYS A 212 1.97 10.13 -5.26
C LYS A 212 0.56 9.56 -5.27
N ILE A 213 0.20 8.77 -6.28
CA ILE A 213 -1.16 8.20 -6.37
C ILE A 213 -1.39 7.13 -5.30
N ALA A 214 -0.35 6.37 -4.95
CA ALA A 214 -0.42 5.37 -3.88
C ALA A 214 -0.76 5.99 -2.52
N GLN A 215 -0.36 7.25 -2.25
CA GLN A 215 -0.75 7.97 -1.04
C GLN A 215 -2.26 8.14 -0.95
N ARG A 216 -2.87 8.67 -2.01
CA ARG A 216 -4.33 8.88 -2.08
C ARG A 216 -5.08 7.57 -2.02
N ALA A 217 -4.61 6.55 -2.75
CA ALA A 217 -5.19 5.21 -2.74
C ALA A 217 -5.15 4.55 -1.34
N THR A 218 -4.05 4.75 -0.59
CA THR A 218 -3.92 4.27 0.79
C THR A 218 -4.93 4.94 1.71
N GLU A 219 -5.09 6.27 1.63
CA GLU A 219 -6.10 6.98 2.42
C GLU A 219 -7.53 6.56 2.06
N TYR A 220 -7.82 6.35 0.78
CA TYR A 220 -9.11 5.81 0.37
C TYR A 220 -9.34 4.37 0.80
N GLY A 221 -8.27 3.61 1.07
CA GLY A 221 -8.34 2.20 1.45
C GLY A 221 -8.74 1.33 0.26
N VAL A 222 -7.92 1.29 -0.79
CA VAL A 222 -8.08 0.38 -1.93
C VAL A 222 -6.90 -0.58 -2.10
N ASP A 223 -7.19 -1.79 -2.55
CA ASP A 223 -6.20 -2.80 -2.93
C ASP A 223 -5.28 -2.29 -4.05
N ALA A 224 -3.99 -2.13 -3.72
CA ALA A 224 -2.97 -1.71 -4.68
C ALA A 224 -2.71 -2.72 -5.81
N PHE A 225 -3.23 -3.95 -5.76
CA PHE A 225 -3.11 -4.89 -6.88
C PHE A 225 -4.31 -4.80 -7.83
N SER A 226 -5.51 -4.66 -7.29
CA SER A 226 -6.74 -4.64 -8.10
C SER A 226 -7.02 -3.25 -8.65
N ALA A 227 -6.87 -2.19 -7.85
CA ALA A 227 -7.23 -0.83 -8.27
C ALA A 227 -6.47 -0.33 -9.51
N PRO A 228 -5.13 -0.48 -9.63
CA PRO A 228 -4.42 -0.06 -10.84
C PRO A 228 -4.89 -0.79 -12.09
N GLN A 229 -5.12 -2.09 -11.99
CA GLN A 229 -5.59 -2.94 -13.09
C GLN A 229 -7.02 -2.59 -13.52
N VAL A 230 -7.92 -2.30 -12.56
CA VAL A 230 -9.29 -1.85 -12.87
C VAL A 230 -9.28 -0.53 -13.63
N MET A 231 -8.42 0.42 -13.23
CA MET A 231 -8.28 1.69 -13.95
C MET A 231 -7.67 1.51 -15.34
N ALA A 232 -6.60 0.73 -15.47
CA ALA A 232 -5.99 0.43 -16.77
C ALA A 232 -6.97 -0.32 -17.70
N PHE A 233 -7.77 -1.23 -17.16
CA PHE A 233 -8.83 -1.91 -17.90
C PHE A 233 -9.89 -0.92 -18.41
N ALA A 234 -10.36 0.00 -17.56
CA ALA A 234 -11.33 1.01 -17.98
C ALA A 234 -10.80 1.90 -19.12
N LEU A 235 -9.54 2.31 -19.04
CA LEU A 235 -8.90 3.10 -20.09
C LEU A 235 -8.69 2.29 -21.37
N GLU A 236 -8.33 1.01 -21.28
CA GLU A 236 -8.24 0.14 -22.46
C GLU A 236 -9.61 -0.02 -23.15
N LEU A 237 -10.71 -0.14 -22.40
CA LEU A 237 -12.06 -0.16 -22.98
C LEU A 237 -12.40 1.16 -23.66
N TYR A 238 -12.01 2.29 -23.07
CA TYR A 238 -12.20 3.62 -23.64
C TYR A 238 -11.41 3.79 -24.94
N GLU A 239 -10.16 3.37 -24.97
CA GLU A 239 -9.29 3.42 -26.17
C GLU A 239 -9.78 2.52 -27.32
N ASN A 240 -10.60 1.51 -27.02
CA ASN A 240 -11.19 0.59 -28.00
C ASN A 240 -12.65 0.93 -28.33
N ASP A 241 -13.12 2.13 -28.02
CA ASP A 241 -14.48 2.63 -28.28
C ASP A 241 -15.61 1.75 -27.65
N ILE A 242 -15.28 0.93 -26.64
CA ILE A 242 -16.27 0.13 -25.88
C ILE A 242 -16.91 1.01 -24.81
N LEU A 243 -16.11 1.87 -24.16
CA LEU A 243 -16.59 2.98 -23.36
C LEU A 243 -16.37 4.27 -24.14
N THR A 244 -17.27 5.22 -23.97
CA THR A 244 -17.31 6.47 -24.74
C THR A 244 -17.24 7.69 -23.82
N GLU A 245 -17.11 8.89 -24.42
CA GLU A 245 -17.21 10.17 -23.69
C GLU A 245 -18.50 10.30 -22.86
N ASN A 246 -19.59 9.63 -23.26
CA ASN A 246 -20.84 9.62 -22.50
C ASN A 246 -20.72 8.82 -21.18
N ASP A 247 -19.88 7.79 -21.16
CA ASP A 247 -19.62 6.94 -19.99
C ASP A 247 -18.54 7.57 -19.09
N MET A 248 -17.66 8.41 -19.66
CA MET A 248 -16.58 9.08 -18.94
C MET A 248 -16.61 10.61 -19.12
N PRO A 249 -17.71 11.31 -18.77
CA PRO A 249 -17.85 12.72 -19.05
C PRO A 249 -16.80 13.55 -18.30
N GLY A 250 -16.01 14.31 -19.07
CA GLY A 250 -14.93 15.14 -18.53
C GLY A 250 -13.69 14.35 -18.13
N LEU A 251 -13.43 13.21 -18.77
CA LEU A 251 -12.17 12.48 -18.68
C LEU A 251 -11.00 13.40 -19.09
N PRO A 252 -9.97 13.58 -18.26
CA PRO A 252 -8.82 14.43 -18.59
C PRO A 252 -8.06 13.94 -19.83
N SER A 253 -7.27 14.82 -20.44
CA SER A 253 -6.42 14.45 -21.58
C SER A 253 -5.13 13.75 -21.16
N SER A 254 -4.53 14.15 -20.03
CA SER A 254 -3.31 13.55 -19.52
C SER A 254 -3.57 12.17 -18.92
N ASN A 255 -2.74 11.19 -19.26
CA ASN A 255 -2.88 9.82 -18.76
C ASN A 255 -2.79 9.73 -17.24
N GLU A 256 -1.88 10.46 -16.58
CA GLU A 256 -1.78 10.45 -15.12
C GLU A 256 -3.01 11.06 -14.45
N GLU A 257 -3.54 12.15 -15.01
CA GLU A 257 -4.77 12.79 -14.52
C GLU A 257 -5.99 11.88 -14.66
N ARG A 258 -6.05 11.07 -15.72
CA ARG A 258 -7.08 10.04 -15.90
C ARG A 258 -7.09 9.02 -14.77
N PHE A 259 -5.92 8.58 -14.30
CA PHE A 259 -5.82 7.66 -13.16
C PHE A 259 -6.33 8.28 -11.86
N TYR A 260 -5.98 9.54 -11.56
CA TYR A 260 -6.54 10.24 -10.40
C TYR A 260 -8.06 10.42 -10.52
N TRP A 261 -8.54 10.81 -11.70
CA TRP A 261 -9.96 11.00 -11.99
C TRP A 261 -10.76 9.72 -11.81
N LEU A 262 -10.24 8.59 -12.31
CA LEU A 262 -10.87 7.28 -12.17
C LEU A 262 -10.86 6.82 -10.71
N LEU A 263 -9.73 6.97 -10.01
CA LEU A 263 -9.62 6.60 -8.60
C LEU A 263 -10.69 7.32 -7.76
N ASP A 264 -10.83 8.63 -7.93
CA ASP A 264 -11.78 9.45 -7.16
C ASP A 264 -13.24 9.01 -7.38
N ARG A 265 -13.60 8.68 -8.63
CA ARG A 265 -14.94 8.19 -9.01
C ARG A 265 -15.22 6.78 -8.54
N ILE A 266 -14.25 5.88 -8.70
CA ILE A 266 -14.34 4.50 -8.22
C ILE A 266 -14.66 4.49 -6.73
N VAL A 267 -13.91 5.25 -5.92
CA VAL A 267 -14.10 5.24 -4.46
C VAL A 267 -15.39 5.90 -4.01
N ARG A 268 -15.98 6.77 -4.83
CA ARG A 268 -17.29 7.39 -4.60
C ARG A 268 -18.45 6.62 -5.20
N ARG A 269 -18.17 5.62 -6.05
CA ARG A 269 -19.15 4.96 -6.93
C ARG A 269 -19.95 5.97 -7.75
N GLU A 270 -19.24 6.95 -8.32
CA GLU A 270 -19.82 7.97 -9.19
C GLU A 270 -19.74 7.54 -10.66
N GLY A 271 -20.89 7.54 -11.34
CA GLY A 271 -21.12 7.11 -12.71
C GLY A 271 -22.59 6.87 -12.97
#